data_AF-A0A317FIB4-F1
#
_entry.id   AF-A0A317FIB4-F1
#
_cell.length_a   1.000
_cell.length_b   1.000
_cell.length_c   1.000
_cell.angle_alpha   90.00
_cell.angle_beta   90.00
_cell.angle_gamma   90.00
#
_symmetry.space_group_name_H-M   'P 1'
#
loop_
_entity.id
_entity.type
_entity.pdbx_description
1 polymer ?
#
loop_
_entity_poly.entity_id
_entity_poly.type
_entity_poly.pdbx_seq_one_letter_code
_entity_poly.pdbx_strand_id
1 'polypeptide(L)'
;MTFPRRLSLLALLFLAPVAAHAQPEGRGQGQGRGQGQGGGPPPGRGSQGNGGRGQGGGSAGRGGPPASLGTGERDTIRLWLGGNPGFVAQPLPPGMRNRLAQGKPLPPGIARRALPPDLLRLLPVRPGYEYALVGTSLVLIAVATGVVASILADAF
;
A
#
# COMPACT_ATOMS: atom_id res chain seq x y z
N MET A 1 -48.60 -10.73 -5.51
CA MET A 1 -48.41 -9.51 -6.33
C MET A 1 -47.09 -9.66 -7.06
N THR A 2 -47.15 -9.92 -8.36
CA THR A 2 -46.06 -10.40 -9.22
C THR A 2 -45.75 -9.33 -10.25
N PHE A 3 -44.49 -8.95 -10.43
CA PHE A 3 -44.03 -8.22 -11.61
C PHE A 3 -42.66 -8.75 -12.06
N PRO A 4 -42.54 -9.34 -13.27
CA PRO A 4 -41.27 -9.72 -13.87
C PRO A 4 -40.71 -8.57 -14.72
N ARG A 5 -39.40 -8.32 -14.65
CA ARG A 5 -38.71 -7.47 -15.62
C ARG A 5 -37.47 -8.18 -16.13
N ARG A 6 -37.64 -8.79 -17.31
CA ARG A 6 -36.56 -9.20 -18.22
C ARG A 6 -35.95 -7.93 -18.79
N LEU A 7 -34.63 -7.82 -18.87
CA LEU A 7 -34.00 -6.90 -19.81
C LEU A 7 -32.69 -7.50 -20.35
N SER A 8 -32.57 -7.37 -21.66
CA SER A 8 -31.75 -8.12 -22.60
C SER A 8 -30.24 -7.97 -22.47
N LEU A 9 -29.53 -9.03 -22.91
CA LEU A 9 -28.13 -9.00 -23.34
C LEU A 9 -27.93 -7.97 -24.46
N LEU A 10 -26.84 -7.19 -24.39
CA LEU A 10 -26.27 -6.51 -25.54
C LEU A 10 -24.86 -7.08 -25.77
N ALA A 11 -24.73 -7.93 -26.78
CA ALA A 11 -23.46 -8.36 -27.34
C ALA A 11 -22.96 -7.27 -28.32
N LEU A 12 -21.69 -6.87 -28.21
CA LEU A 12 -21.04 -6.07 -29.25
C LEU A 12 -19.73 -6.75 -29.66
N LEU A 13 -19.80 -7.37 -30.83
CA LEU A 13 -18.76 -8.05 -31.58
C LEU A 13 -17.94 -6.99 -32.33
N PHE A 14 -16.64 -6.85 -32.02
CA PHE A 14 -15.73 -6.07 -32.88
C PHE A 14 -14.92 -7.02 -33.77
N LEU A 15 -15.02 -6.74 -35.07
CA LEU A 15 -14.50 -7.47 -36.22
C LEU A 15 -13.16 -6.84 -36.67
N ALA A 16 -12.08 -7.63 -36.73
CA ALA A 16 -10.88 -7.40 -37.56
C ALA A 16 -11.02 -8.31 -38.83
N PRO A 17 -10.26 -8.19 -39.97
CA PRO A 17 -8.82 -7.84 -40.08
C PRO A 17 -8.34 -7.20 -41.44
N VAL A 18 -7.00 -7.10 -41.61
CA VAL A 18 -6.17 -7.45 -42.82
C VAL A 18 -5.25 -6.36 -43.43
N ALA A 19 -3.94 -6.69 -43.32
CA ALA A 19 -2.79 -6.60 -44.23
C ALA A 19 -2.54 -5.37 -45.12
N ALA A 20 -1.34 -4.81 -44.94
CA ALA A 20 -0.50 -4.38 -46.05
C ALA A 20 0.80 -5.20 -46.02
N HIS A 21 1.05 -5.93 -47.11
CA HIS A 21 2.22 -6.75 -47.37
C HIS A 21 3.41 -5.89 -47.80
N ALA A 22 4.61 -6.23 -47.32
CA ALA A 22 5.86 -5.99 -48.02
C ALA A 22 6.86 -7.10 -47.64
N GLN A 23 7.07 -8.02 -48.57
CA GLN A 23 8.25 -8.90 -48.69
C GLN A 23 9.20 -8.22 -49.71
N PRO A 24 10.54 -8.42 -49.68
CA PRO A 24 11.15 -9.74 -49.91
C PRO A 24 12.41 -10.07 -49.11
N GLU A 25 12.84 -11.29 -49.39
CA GLU A 25 13.83 -12.15 -48.78
C GLU A 25 15.28 -11.64 -48.78
N GLY A 26 16.06 -12.13 -47.83
CA GLY A 26 17.52 -11.99 -47.81
C GLY A 26 18.15 -12.94 -46.78
N ARG A 27 18.34 -14.20 -47.15
CA ARG A 27 19.15 -15.19 -46.42
C ARG A 27 20.61 -14.76 -46.40
N GLY A 28 21.26 -14.82 -45.23
CA GLY A 28 22.72 -14.70 -45.12
C GLY A 28 23.21 -15.14 -43.74
N GLN A 29 23.80 -16.34 -43.68
CA GLN A 29 24.55 -16.86 -42.53
C GLN A 29 25.86 -16.09 -42.35
N GLY A 30 26.32 -15.93 -41.10
CA GLY A 30 27.65 -15.39 -40.82
C GLY A 30 28.01 -15.52 -39.35
N GLN A 31 28.64 -16.64 -38.99
CA GLN A 31 29.38 -16.81 -37.72
C GLN A 31 30.59 -15.87 -37.68
N GLY A 32 30.76 -15.16 -36.58
CA GLY A 32 31.95 -14.36 -36.30
C GLY A 32 32.31 -14.38 -34.83
N ARG A 33 33.23 -15.28 -34.45
CA ARG A 33 33.95 -15.23 -33.17
C ARG A 33 34.90 -14.03 -33.21
N GLY A 34 34.86 -13.17 -32.21
CA GLY A 34 35.86 -12.13 -31.97
C GLY A 34 36.31 -12.14 -30.52
N GLN A 35 37.55 -12.57 -30.29
CA GLN A 35 38.30 -12.31 -29.06
C GLN A 35 38.76 -10.85 -29.05
N GLY A 36 38.70 -10.18 -27.90
CA GLY A 36 39.27 -8.86 -27.68
C GLY A 36 39.60 -8.66 -26.21
N GLN A 37 40.89 -8.67 -25.90
CA GLN A 37 41.48 -8.40 -24.59
C GLN A 37 41.64 -6.88 -24.38
N GLY A 38 41.50 -6.42 -23.13
CA GLY A 38 42.25 -5.26 -22.63
C GLY A 38 41.45 -4.04 -22.19
N GLY A 39 41.69 -3.61 -20.95
CA GLY A 39 41.98 -2.19 -20.68
C GLY A 39 40.98 -1.37 -19.85
N GLY A 40 41.12 -1.39 -18.52
CA GLY A 40 40.93 -0.20 -17.67
C GLY A 40 39.70 -0.18 -16.75
N PRO A 41 39.88 -0.07 -15.41
CA PRO A 41 38.80 0.33 -14.51
C PRO A 41 38.65 1.87 -14.46
N PRO A 42 37.44 2.43 -14.48
CA PRO A 42 37.22 3.84 -14.16
C PRO A 42 37.29 4.09 -12.62
N PRO A 43 37.79 5.25 -12.15
CA PRO A 43 37.87 5.56 -10.73
C PRO A 43 36.51 6.03 -10.19
N GLY A 44 35.79 5.13 -9.50
CA GLY A 44 34.53 5.44 -8.83
C GLY A 44 34.75 5.83 -7.37
N ARG A 45 34.66 7.12 -7.07
CA ARG A 45 34.65 7.70 -5.72
C ARG A 45 33.35 7.30 -5.00
N GLY A 46 33.39 6.18 -4.27
CA GLY A 46 32.25 5.66 -3.51
C GLY A 46 32.02 6.46 -2.23
N SER A 47 31.02 7.33 -2.26
CA SER A 47 30.48 8.02 -1.08
C SER A 47 29.84 7.03 -0.09
N GLN A 48 29.90 7.38 1.19
CA GLN A 48 29.38 6.66 2.35
C GLN A 48 28.03 5.98 2.10
N GLY A 49 28.01 4.65 2.21
CA GLY A 49 26.79 3.88 2.36
C GLY A 49 26.21 4.07 3.76
N ASN A 50 25.26 4.99 3.92
CA ASN A 50 24.34 5.00 5.05
C ASN A 50 23.14 4.10 4.71
N GLY A 51 23.31 2.79 4.92
CA GLY A 51 22.23 1.82 4.88
C GLY A 51 21.46 1.84 6.20
N GLY A 52 20.48 2.75 6.33
CA GLY A 52 19.73 2.95 7.56
C GLY A 52 18.24 3.15 7.32
N ARG A 53 17.50 2.03 7.33
CA ARG A 53 16.05 1.90 7.59
C ARG A 53 15.11 2.55 6.57
N GLY A 54 14.54 1.68 5.73
CA GLY A 54 13.33 1.96 4.96
C GLY A 54 12.19 2.42 5.87
N GLN A 55 12.05 3.73 5.98
CA GLN A 55 10.81 4.36 6.37
C GLN A 55 9.93 4.32 5.13
N GLY A 56 8.95 3.41 5.13
CA GLY A 56 7.86 3.41 4.18
C GLY A 56 6.99 4.66 4.37
N GLY A 57 7.52 5.83 4.02
CA GLY A 57 6.74 7.03 3.76
C GLY A 57 6.31 6.97 2.31
N GLY A 58 5.10 6.45 2.06
CA GLY A 58 4.53 6.39 0.72
C GLY A 58 4.54 7.78 0.08
N SER A 59 5.32 7.92 -0.99
CA SER A 59 5.36 9.11 -1.82
C SER A 59 3.94 9.50 -2.24
N ALA A 60 3.59 10.75 -1.94
CA ALA A 60 2.37 11.42 -2.31
C ALA A 60 2.19 11.43 -3.84
N GLY A 61 1.57 10.38 -4.38
CA GLY A 61 0.97 10.39 -5.69
C GLY A 61 -0.39 11.08 -5.60
N ARG A 62 -0.46 12.36 -6.00
CA ARG A 62 -1.65 13.11 -6.46
C ARG A 62 -3.01 12.52 -5.98
N GLY A 63 -3.41 12.85 -4.75
CA GLY A 63 -4.68 12.42 -4.14
C GLY A 63 -4.57 11.68 -2.80
N GLY A 64 -3.53 11.93 -2.00
CA GLY A 64 -3.42 11.36 -0.65
C GLY A 64 -4.58 11.80 0.25
N PRO A 65 -5.16 10.92 1.08
CA PRO A 65 -6.28 11.27 1.94
C PRO A 65 -5.88 12.39 2.93
N PRO A 66 -6.80 13.31 3.26
CA PRO A 66 -6.52 14.52 4.05
C PRO A 66 -6.10 14.26 5.50
N ALA A 67 -6.06 13.00 5.95
CA ALA A 67 -5.77 12.64 7.31
C ALA A 67 -4.58 11.66 7.36
N SER A 68 -3.39 12.21 7.63
CA SER A 68 -2.17 11.44 7.86
C SER A 68 -1.94 11.26 9.36
N LEU A 69 -1.61 10.03 9.75
CA LEU A 69 -1.04 9.73 11.06
C LEU A 69 0.47 10.01 11.03
N GLY A 70 1.05 10.41 12.15
CA GLY A 70 2.47 10.72 12.23
C GLY A 70 3.04 10.68 13.65
N THR A 71 4.06 11.51 13.86
CA THR A 71 4.83 11.55 15.10
C THR A 71 3.97 11.95 16.31
N GLY A 72 3.08 12.93 16.16
CA GLY A 72 2.22 13.39 17.26
C GLY A 72 1.30 12.30 17.81
N GLU A 73 0.66 11.51 16.94
CA GLU A 73 -0.13 10.36 17.36
C GLU A 73 0.75 9.28 18.01
N ARG A 74 1.95 9.05 17.49
CA ARG A 74 2.90 8.09 18.06
C ARG A 74 3.34 8.47 19.47
N ASP A 75 3.67 9.73 19.70
CA ASP A 75 4.08 10.23 21.02
C ASP A 75 2.93 10.17 22.02
N THR A 76 1.72 10.48 21.57
CA THR A 76 0.50 10.36 22.37
C THR A 76 0.27 8.91 22.81
N ILE A 77 0.40 7.95 21.89
CA ILE A 77 0.25 6.52 22.22
C ILE A 77 1.33 6.07 23.20
N ARG A 78 2.59 6.47 22.97
CA ARG A 78 3.71 6.11 23.87
C ARG A 78 3.49 6.62 25.29
N LEU A 79 3.05 7.87 25.42
CA LEU A 79 2.75 8.45 26.74
C LEU A 79 1.62 7.68 27.42
N TRP A 80 0.56 7.38 26.68
CA TRP A 80 -0.57 6.62 27.20
C TRP A 80 -0.18 5.19 27.63
N LEU A 81 0.64 4.49 26.83
CA LEU A 81 1.18 3.16 27.18
C LEU A 81 2.01 3.19 28.46
N GLY A 82 2.79 4.25 28.68
CA GLY A 82 3.53 4.45 29.94
C GLY A 82 2.62 4.50 31.18
N GLY A 83 1.39 5.01 31.03
CA GLY A 83 0.37 5.00 32.08
C GLY A 83 -0.51 3.75 32.11
N ASN A 84 -0.40 2.86 31.10
CA ASN A 84 -1.27 1.69 30.92
C ASN A 84 -0.44 0.41 30.66
N PRO A 85 0.40 -0.03 31.61
CA PRO A 85 1.33 -1.15 31.41
C PRO A 85 0.64 -2.50 31.18
N GLY A 86 -0.64 -2.64 31.56
CA GLY A 86 -1.44 -3.84 31.30
C GLY A 86 -2.03 -3.91 29.89
N PHE A 87 -1.88 -2.87 29.08
CA PHE A 87 -2.42 -2.86 27.72
C PHE A 87 -1.50 -3.65 26.78
N VAL A 88 -2.04 -4.67 26.13
CA VAL A 88 -1.33 -5.48 25.14
C VAL A 88 -2.10 -5.48 23.82
N ALA A 89 -1.46 -4.96 22.77
CA ALA A 89 -1.96 -5.08 21.41
C ALA A 89 -1.66 -6.48 20.86
N GLN A 90 -2.67 -7.10 20.25
CA GLN A 90 -2.52 -8.45 19.70
C GLN A 90 -2.02 -8.34 18.26
N PRO A 91 -0.81 -8.82 17.94
CA PRO A 91 -0.26 -8.69 16.59
C PRO A 91 -1.09 -9.48 15.58
N LEU A 92 -1.17 -8.96 14.34
CA LEU A 92 -1.78 -9.70 13.25
C LEU A 92 -1.02 -11.01 12.99
N PRO A 93 -1.72 -12.12 12.71
CA PRO A 93 -1.12 -13.36 12.25
C PRO A 93 -0.16 -13.14 11.06
N PRO A 94 0.92 -13.94 10.98
CA PRO A 94 1.84 -13.90 9.86
C PRO A 94 1.06 -14.14 8.55
N GLY A 95 1.16 -13.22 7.59
CA GLY A 95 0.42 -13.26 6.32
C GLY A 95 -0.77 -12.30 6.21
N MET A 96 -1.35 -11.83 7.32
CA MET A 96 -2.40 -10.79 7.28
C MET A 96 -1.85 -9.37 7.31
N ARG A 97 -0.64 -9.19 7.86
CA ARG A 97 0.05 -7.89 7.96
C ARG A 97 0.16 -7.19 6.60
N ASN A 98 0.53 -7.94 5.56
CA ASN A 98 0.76 -7.39 4.21
C ASN A 98 -0.54 -7.09 3.45
N ARG A 99 -1.70 -7.51 3.96
CA ARG A 99 -3.01 -7.23 3.35
C ARG A 99 -3.57 -5.86 3.76
N LEU A 100 -3.11 -5.32 4.89
CA LEU A 100 -3.46 -3.98 5.33
C LEU A 100 -2.71 -2.95 4.48
N ALA A 101 -3.44 -2.16 3.70
CA ALA A 101 -2.86 -1.17 2.81
C ALA A 101 -3.69 0.11 2.80
N GLN A 102 -2.98 1.25 2.68
CA GLN A 102 -3.58 2.57 2.60
C GLN A 102 -4.35 2.74 1.27
N GLY A 103 -5.46 3.48 1.29
CA GLY A 103 -6.33 3.73 0.15
C GLY A 103 -7.23 2.55 -0.24
N LYS A 104 -7.12 1.40 0.44
CA LYS A 104 -7.97 0.22 0.19
C LYS A 104 -8.97 0.01 1.34
N PRO A 105 -10.15 -0.59 1.08
CA PRO A 105 -11.03 -1.07 2.13
C PRO A 105 -10.31 -2.03 3.07
N LEU A 106 -10.67 -2.01 4.35
CA LEU A 106 -10.12 -2.95 5.32
C LEU A 106 -10.41 -4.40 4.85
N PRO A 107 -9.39 -5.28 4.78
CA PRO A 107 -9.59 -6.64 4.31
C PRO A 107 -10.59 -7.41 5.20
N PRO A 108 -11.49 -8.21 4.59
CA PRO A 108 -12.38 -9.07 5.36
C PRO A 108 -11.57 -10.07 6.18
N GLY A 109 -11.98 -10.30 7.43
CA GLY A 109 -11.30 -11.19 8.36
C GLY A 109 -10.16 -10.55 9.18
N ILE A 110 -9.76 -9.31 8.87
CA ILE A 110 -8.91 -8.53 9.77
C ILE A 110 -9.80 -7.83 10.81
N ALA A 111 -9.63 -8.20 12.07
CA ALA A 111 -10.35 -7.55 13.16
C ALA A 111 -9.85 -6.12 13.34
N ARG A 112 -10.75 -5.15 13.21
CA ARG A 112 -10.57 -3.81 13.77
C ARG A 112 -11.04 -3.82 15.21
N ARG A 113 -10.22 -3.31 16.12
CA ARG A 113 -10.60 -3.11 17.51
C ARG A 113 -10.77 -1.61 17.75
N ALA A 114 -11.79 -1.27 18.52
CA ALA A 114 -11.93 0.10 19.01
C ALA A 114 -10.74 0.45 19.90
N LEU A 115 -10.29 1.70 19.82
CA LEU A 115 -9.29 2.19 20.76
C LEU A 115 -9.90 2.31 22.16
N PRO A 116 -9.10 2.13 23.22
CA PRO A 116 -9.48 2.51 24.58
C PRO A 116 -10.01 3.96 24.59
N PRO A 117 -11.16 4.23 25.25
CA PRO A 117 -11.75 5.56 25.28
C PRO A 117 -10.78 6.64 25.76
N ASP A 118 -9.95 6.31 26.75
CA ASP A 118 -8.98 7.25 27.32
C ASP A 118 -7.92 7.67 26.30
N LEU A 119 -7.41 6.71 25.51
CA LEU A 119 -6.46 7.00 24.43
C LEU A 119 -7.13 7.78 23.30
N LEU A 120 -8.35 7.41 22.93
CA LEU A 120 -9.10 8.07 21.86
C LEU A 120 -9.30 9.56 22.14
N ARG A 121 -9.49 9.95 23.41
CA ARG A 121 -9.65 11.35 23.83
C ARG A 121 -8.36 12.16 23.75
N LEU A 122 -7.20 11.52 23.77
CA LEU A 122 -5.91 12.17 23.62
C LEU A 122 -5.54 12.41 22.15
N LEU A 123 -6.13 11.63 21.23
CA LEU A 123 -5.88 11.77 19.81
C LEU A 123 -6.66 12.95 19.20
N PRO A 124 -6.10 13.65 18.21
CA PRO A 124 -6.80 14.73 17.52
C PRO A 124 -8.09 14.23 16.86
N VAL A 125 -9.19 14.97 17.00
CA VAL A 125 -10.44 14.61 16.33
C VAL A 125 -10.28 14.72 14.81
N ARG A 126 -10.64 13.66 14.09
CA ARG A 126 -10.62 13.59 12.62
C ARG A 126 -12.05 13.42 12.09
N PRO A 127 -12.73 14.50 11.65
CA PRO A 127 -14.09 14.40 11.15
C PRO A 127 -14.21 13.44 9.96
N GLY A 128 -15.20 12.53 10.00
CA GLY A 128 -15.40 11.53 8.95
C GLY A 128 -14.45 10.33 9.00
N TYR A 129 -13.55 10.28 9.99
CA TYR A 129 -12.63 9.18 10.21
C TYR A 129 -12.75 8.61 11.62
N GLU A 130 -12.48 7.31 11.75
CA GLU A 130 -12.37 6.62 13.04
C GLU A 130 -10.94 6.12 13.22
N TYR A 131 -10.45 6.21 14.46
CA TYR A 131 -9.24 5.51 14.87
C TYR A 131 -9.58 4.05 15.20
N ALA A 132 -8.80 3.13 14.68
CA ALA A 132 -8.91 1.71 14.95
C ALA A 132 -7.54 1.12 15.28
N LEU A 133 -7.54 0.15 16.20
CA LEU A 133 -6.38 -0.69 16.46
C LEU A 133 -6.48 -1.93 15.59
N VAL A 134 -5.45 -2.17 14.79
CA VAL A 134 -5.34 -3.33 13.91
C VAL A 134 -3.97 -3.96 14.10
N GLY A 135 -3.93 -5.11 14.75
CA GLY A 135 -2.65 -5.69 15.15
C GLY A 135 -1.98 -4.86 16.25
N THR A 136 -0.74 -4.46 15.98
CA THR A 136 0.05 -3.48 16.76
C THR A 136 0.07 -2.09 16.10
N SER A 137 -0.78 -1.86 15.10
CA SER A 137 -0.79 -0.62 14.33
C SER A 137 -2.02 0.23 14.66
N LEU A 138 -1.83 1.54 14.67
CA LEU A 138 -2.92 2.49 14.65
C LEU A 138 -3.34 2.72 13.20
N VAL A 139 -4.64 2.59 12.92
CA VAL A 139 -5.20 2.73 11.58
C VAL A 139 -6.30 3.79 11.61
N LEU A 140 -6.29 4.68 10.63
CA LEU A 140 -7.36 5.65 10.43
C LEU A 140 -8.27 5.18 9.29
N ILE A 141 -9.56 5.04 9.55
CA ILE A 141 -10.54 4.47 8.62
C ILE A 141 -11.62 5.50 8.30
N ALA A 142 -11.97 5.68 7.03
CA ALA A 142 -13.08 6.55 6.63
C ALA A 142 -14.42 5.90 6.99
N VAL A 143 -15.24 6.57 7.79
CA VAL A 143 -16.50 6.00 8.32
C VAL A 143 -17.49 5.66 7.20
N ALA A 144 -17.56 6.49 6.17
CA ALA A 144 -18.50 6.32 5.07
C ALA A 144 -18.18 5.12 4.14
N THR A 145 -16.90 4.79 3.98
CA THR A 145 -16.45 3.82 2.96
C THR A 145 -15.71 2.61 3.52
N GLY A 146 -15.31 2.64 4.80
CA GLY A 146 -14.45 1.62 5.40
C GLY A 146 -13.03 1.58 4.82
N VAL A 147 -12.62 2.62 4.08
CA VAL A 147 -11.31 2.72 3.44
C VAL A 147 -10.26 3.15 4.45
N VAL A 148 -9.11 2.47 4.43
CA VAL A 148 -7.96 2.82 5.25
C VAL A 148 -7.34 4.11 4.71
N ALA A 149 -7.48 5.19 5.47
CA ALA A 149 -6.95 6.51 5.11
C ALA A 149 -5.47 6.62 5.43
N SER A 150 -5.02 6.13 6.58
CA SER A 150 -3.62 6.19 7.00
C SER A 150 -3.30 5.07 8.00
N ILE A 151 -2.04 4.66 8.03
CA ILE A 151 -1.55 3.58 8.89
C ILE A 151 -0.31 4.08 9.60
N LEU A 152 -0.32 3.97 10.92
CA LEU A 152 0.86 4.14 11.76
C LEU A 152 1.25 2.76 12.28
N ALA A 153 2.22 2.16 11.59
CA ALA A 153 2.70 0.82 11.90
C ALA A 153 3.45 0.80 13.24
N ASP A 154 3.26 -0.29 14.00
CA ASP A 154 4.00 -0.55 15.25
C ASP A 154 3.90 0.64 16.22
N ALA A 155 2.67 1.04 16.50
CA ALA A 155 2.37 2.15 17.39
C ALA A 155 2.16 1.67 18.83
N PHE A 156 1.82 0.39 19.02
CA PHE A 156 1.48 -0.25 20.28
C PHE A 156 2.46 -1.35 20.66
#